data_AF-A0A9D1I1P7-F1
#
_entry.id   AF-A0A9D1I1P7-F1
#
_cell.length_a   1.000
_cell.length_b   1.000
_cell.length_c   1.000
_cell.angle_alpha   90.00
_cell.angle_beta   90.00
_cell.angle_gamma   90.00
#
_symmetry.space_group_name_H-M   'P 1'
#
loop_
_entity.id
_entity.type
_entity.pdbx_description
1 polymer ?
#
loop_
_entity_poly.entity_id
_entity_poly.type
_entity_poly.pdbx_seq_one_letter_code
_entity_poly.pdbx_strand_id
1 'polypeptide(L)'
;MSDFDMGNLEEKIEKTIKVLKEEMGTVRAGRANAALVDKVTVEYYGTPTPLKALANISVPEPRTLMISPFDPKSIPEIEKAINAANIGINPVNDGKVIRLQIPQVTEERRKELTKVVKKLGEDSKVAVRNLRREANDKVKKLEKAGDFTEDDTKETL
;
A
#
# COMPACT_ATOMS: atom_id res chain seq x y z
N MET A 1 -5.20 -38.65 6.04
CA MET A 1 -5.40 -38.02 7.37
C MET A 1 -4.46 -36.81 7.55
N SER A 2 -3.98 -36.19 6.46
CA SER A 2 -2.85 -35.23 6.46
C SER A 2 -3.25 -33.79 6.11
N ASP A 3 -4.54 -33.45 6.13
CA ASP A 3 -5.02 -32.10 5.85
C ASP A 3 -5.21 -31.31 7.16
N PHE A 4 -4.19 -31.28 8.01
CA PHE A 4 -4.18 -30.31 9.10
C PHE A 4 -3.97 -28.92 8.49
N ASP A 5 -5.07 -28.23 8.17
CA ASP A 5 -5.32 -26.79 7.95
C ASP A 5 -4.13 -25.87 7.56
N MET A 6 -3.14 -26.40 6.84
CA MET A 6 -1.86 -25.72 6.56
C MET A 6 -2.04 -24.70 5.46
N GLY A 7 -2.94 -24.98 4.50
CA GLY A 7 -3.41 -23.99 3.53
C GLY A 7 -4.10 -22.79 4.16
N ASN A 8 -4.79 -22.96 5.30
CA ASN A 8 -5.43 -21.85 6.01
C ASN A 8 -4.41 -21.01 6.79
N LEU A 9 -3.34 -21.62 7.30
CA LEU A 9 -2.22 -20.88 7.88
C LEU A 9 -1.47 -20.08 6.81
N GLU A 10 -1.16 -20.69 5.68
CA GLU A 10 -0.50 -20.04 4.55
C GLU A 10 -1.34 -18.85 4.05
N GLU A 11 -2.65 -19.03 3.83
CA GLU A 11 -3.55 -17.93 3.47
C GLU A 11 -3.55 -16.77 4.49
N LYS A 12 -3.52 -17.08 5.79
CA LYS A 12 -3.49 -16.04 6.84
C LYS A 12 -2.17 -15.29 6.85
N ILE A 13 -1.06 -15.99 6.61
CA ILE A 13 0.27 -15.38 6.49
C ILE A 13 0.30 -14.49 5.24
N GLU A 14 -0.19 -14.97 4.10
CA GLU A 14 -0.27 -14.17 2.87
C GLU A 14 -1.14 -12.91 3.04
N LYS A 15 -2.31 -13.04 3.69
CA LYS A 15 -3.16 -11.89 4.04
C LYS A 15 -2.41 -10.89 4.92
N THR A 16 -1.67 -11.36 5.92
CA THR A 16 -0.85 -10.49 6.80
C THR A 16 0.24 -9.76 5.99
N ILE A 17 0.92 -10.44 5.08
CA ILE A 17 1.93 -9.85 4.20
C ILE A 17 1.29 -8.82 3.25
N LYS A 18 0.09 -9.09 2.74
CA LYS A 18 -0.65 -8.17 1.86
C LYS A 18 -1.00 -6.88 2.60
N VAL A 19 -1.52 -6.97 3.83
CA VAL A 19 -1.82 -5.81 4.68
C VAL A 19 -0.55 -4.98 4.91
N LEU A 20 0.57 -5.62 5.26
CA LEU A 20 1.84 -4.92 5.44
C LEU A 20 2.27 -4.16 4.16
N LYS A 21 2.14 -4.78 2.99
CA LYS A 21 2.47 -4.14 1.71
C LYS A 21 1.59 -2.92 1.44
N GLU A 22 0.29 -3.02 1.71
CA GLU A 22 -0.66 -1.91 1.56
C GLU A 22 -0.33 -0.78 2.53
N GLU A 23 -0.09 -1.09 3.81
CA GLU A 23 0.28 -0.10 4.84
C GLU A 23 1.62 0.59 4.50
N MET A 24 2.65 -0.17 4.10
CA MET A 24 3.93 0.39 3.65
C MET A 24 3.76 1.28 2.41
N GLY A 25 2.86 0.92 1.50
CA GLY A 25 2.51 1.73 0.33
C GLY A 25 1.92 3.10 0.67
N THR A 26 1.26 3.23 1.83
CA THR A 26 0.75 4.51 2.33
C THR A 26 1.82 5.40 2.96
N VAL A 27 2.96 4.84 3.37
CA VAL A 27 4.05 5.60 3.99
C VAL A 27 4.73 6.46 2.91
N ARG A 28 4.45 7.76 2.95
CA ARG A 28 4.99 8.75 2.00
C ARG A 28 6.49 8.97 2.23
N ALA A 29 7.33 8.13 1.61
CA ALA A 29 8.79 8.20 1.67
C ALA A 29 9.43 9.38 0.90
N GLY A 30 8.64 10.36 0.46
CA GLY A 30 9.10 11.51 -0.33
C GLY A 30 9.47 11.18 -1.77
N ARG A 31 9.03 10.03 -2.29
CA ARG A 31 9.11 9.67 -3.71
C ARG A 31 7.79 9.93 -4.42
N ALA A 32 7.87 10.31 -5.68
CA ALA A 32 6.72 10.42 -6.57
C ALA A 32 6.08 9.06 -6.80
N ASN A 33 4.78 8.99 -6.54
CA ASN A 33 3.96 7.80 -6.72
C ASN A 33 2.62 8.25 -7.32
N ALA A 34 2.18 7.57 -8.38
CA ALA A 34 0.87 7.78 -9.00
C ALA A 34 -0.28 7.64 -8.00
N ALA A 35 -0.11 6.80 -6.97
CA ALA A 35 -1.09 6.61 -5.89
C ALA A 35 -1.49 7.92 -5.18
N LEU A 36 -0.66 8.96 -5.22
CA LEU A 36 -0.97 10.27 -4.62
C LEU A 36 -2.20 10.93 -5.26
N VAL A 37 -2.45 10.66 -6.53
CA VAL A 37 -3.51 11.30 -7.30
C VAL A 37 -4.67 10.35 -7.63
N ASP A 38 -4.64 9.12 -7.11
CA ASP A 38 -5.67 8.09 -7.34
C ASP A 38 -7.07 8.49 -6.88
N LYS A 39 -7.14 9.26 -5.77
CA LYS A 39 -8.40 9.71 -5.18
C LYS A 39 -8.91 11.03 -5.78
N VAL A 40 -8.17 11.62 -6.73
CA VAL A 40 -8.54 12.91 -7.34
C VAL A 40 -9.61 12.67 -8.39
N THR A 41 -10.76 13.29 -8.15
CA THR A 41 -11.88 13.37 -9.12
C THR A 41 -11.87 14.76 -9.74
N VAL A 42 -11.97 14.80 -11.06
CA VAL A 42 -11.98 16.02 -11.86
C VAL A 42 -13.37 16.16 -12.45
N GLU A 43 -13.97 17.34 -12.32
CA GLU A 43 -15.21 17.64 -13.00
C GLU A 43 -14.92 17.98 -14.46
N TYR A 44 -15.24 17.05 -15.35
CA TYR A 44 -15.02 17.18 -16.79
C TYR A 44 -16.37 17.23 -17.48
N TYR A 45 -16.70 18.35 -18.13
CA TYR A 45 -18.02 18.61 -18.71
C TYR A 45 -19.19 18.34 -17.74
N GLY A 46 -19.05 18.71 -16.47
CA GLY A 46 -20.09 18.54 -15.44
C GLY A 46 -20.29 17.10 -14.95
N THR A 47 -19.39 16.18 -15.29
CA THR A 47 -19.39 14.81 -14.76
C THR A 47 -18.12 14.57 -13.94
N PRO A 48 -18.23 14.07 -12.69
CA PRO A 48 -17.07 13.73 -11.88
C PRO A 48 -16.37 12.50 -12.45
N THR A 49 -15.17 12.69 -12.97
CA THR A 49 -14.39 11.66 -13.64
C THR A 49 -13.05 11.45 -12.90
N PRO A 50 -12.60 10.20 -12.67
CA PRO A 50 -11.29 9.95 -12.07
C PRO A 50 -10.16 10.52 -12.92
N LEU A 51 -9.18 11.17 -12.29
CA LEU A 51 -8.04 11.77 -12.99
C LEU A 51 -7.28 10.76 -13.88
N LYS A 52 -7.16 9.50 -13.43
CA LYS A 52 -6.54 8.40 -14.20
C LYS A 52 -7.19 8.14 -15.56
N ALA A 53 -8.48 8.43 -15.71
CA ALA A 53 -9.20 8.23 -16.97
C ALA A 53 -8.99 9.40 -17.95
N LEU A 54 -8.63 10.58 -17.44
CA LEU A 54 -8.46 11.80 -18.24
C LEU A 54 -7.00 12.08 -18.60
N ALA A 55 -6.04 11.43 -17.93
CA ALA A 55 -4.63 11.71 -18.11
C ALA A 55 -3.74 10.47 -17.91
N ASN A 56 -2.62 10.46 -18.62
CA ASN A 56 -1.51 9.55 -18.35
C ASN A 56 -0.65 10.11 -17.21
N ILE A 57 -0.44 9.31 -16.17
CA ILE A 57 0.37 9.67 -15.01
C ILE A 57 1.69 8.90 -15.07
N SER A 58 2.80 9.63 -15.12
CA SER A 58 4.15 9.06 -15.14
C SER A 58 5.06 9.71 -14.10
N VAL A 59 6.14 9.00 -13.76
CA VAL A 59 7.16 9.47 -12.82
C VAL A 59 8.49 9.57 -13.57
N PRO A 60 8.73 10.66 -14.33
CA PRO A 60 9.98 10.82 -15.09
C PRO A 60 11.19 10.97 -14.16
N GLU A 61 11.01 11.56 -12.98
CA GLU A 61 12.05 11.72 -11.98
C GLU A 61 11.52 11.28 -10.61
N PRO A 62 12.39 10.82 -9.68
CA PRO A 62 11.95 10.31 -8.38
C PRO A 62 11.11 11.28 -7.53
N ARG A 63 11.11 12.57 -7.85
CA ARG A 63 10.44 13.65 -7.10
C ARG A 63 9.44 14.45 -7.94
N THR A 64 9.29 14.10 -9.22
CA THR A 64 8.44 14.82 -10.15
C THR A 64 7.38 13.83 -10.64
N LEU A 65 6.12 14.09 -10.30
CA LEU A 65 4.99 13.40 -10.91
C LEU A 65 4.53 14.22 -12.13
N MET A 66 4.44 13.60 -13.28
CA MET A 66 3.97 14.23 -14.50
C MET A 66 2.60 13.68 -14.88
N ILE A 67 1.65 14.58 -15.09
CA ILE A 67 0.28 14.30 -15.51
C ILE A 67 0.12 14.86 -16.91
N SER A 68 -0.03 13.99 -17.89
CA SER A 68 -0.25 14.33 -19.29
C SER A 68 -1.71 14.09 -19.63
N PRO A 69 -2.57 15.12 -19.62
CA PRO A 69 -3.98 14.98 -20.01
C PRO A 69 -4.11 14.59 -21.48
N PHE A 70 -5.17 13.85 -21.80
CA PHE A 70 -5.50 13.52 -23.19
C PHE A 70 -6.07 14.74 -23.94
N ASP A 71 -6.80 15.61 -23.24
CA ASP A 71 -7.25 16.91 -23.76
C ASP A 71 -6.55 18.06 -23.01
N PRO A 72 -5.69 18.86 -23.68
CA PRO A 72 -5.06 20.02 -23.05
C PRO A 72 -6.04 21.06 -22.50
N LYS A 73 -7.29 21.10 -22.99
CA LYS A 73 -8.31 22.03 -22.48
C LYS A 73 -8.78 21.68 -21.06
N SER A 74 -8.59 20.44 -20.61
CA SER A 74 -8.97 19.99 -19.26
C SER A 74 -7.92 20.36 -18.19
N ILE A 75 -6.79 20.96 -18.57
CA ILE A 75 -5.71 21.35 -17.65
C ILE A 75 -6.21 22.23 -16.48
N PRO A 76 -7.01 23.30 -16.70
CA PRO A 76 -7.48 24.15 -15.61
C PRO A 76 -8.40 23.42 -14.62
N GLU A 77 -9.19 22.46 -15.10
CA GLU A 77 -10.08 21.65 -14.28
C GLU A 77 -9.28 20.67 -13.43
N ILE A 78 -8.25 20.03 -14.02
CA ILE A 78 -7.33 19.13 -13.31
C ILE A 78 -6.56 19.88 -12.22
N GLU A 79 -6.04 21.08 -12.49
CA GLU A 79 -5.37 21.90 -11.47
C GLU A 79 -6.28 22.22 -10.29
N LYS A 80 -7.52 22.66 -10.58
CA LYS A 80 -8.51 22.93 -9.54
C LYS A 80 -8.80 21.68 -8.71
N ALA A 81 -8.96 20.52 -9.35
CA ALA A 81 -9.21 19.26 -8.67
C ALA A 81 -8.05 18.82 -7.76
N ILE A 82 -6.79 18.98 -8.23
CA ILE A 82 -5.60 18.67 -7.43
C ILE A 82 -5.50 19.58 -6.20
N ASN A 83 -5.76 20.87 -6.38
CA ASN A 83 -5.77 21.84 -5.26
C ASN A 83 -6.93 21.54 -4.29
N ALA A 84 -8.11 21.20 -4.80
CA ALA A 84 -9.28 20.83 -3.98
C ALA A 84 -9.06 19.52 -3.21
N ALA A 85 -8.34 18.56 -3.79
CA ALA A 85 -7.94 17.32 -3.12
C ALA A 85 -6.94 17.56 -1.97
N ASN A 86 -6.40 18.77 -1.84
CA ASN A 86 -5.55 19.24 -0.76
C ASN A 86 -4.38 18.27 -0.46
N ILE A 87 -3.70 17.83 -1.51
CA ILE A 87 -2.59 16.86 -1.43
C ILE A 87 -1.34 17.50 -0.79
N GLY A 88 -1.34 18.83 -0.60
CA GLY A 88 -0.23 19.60 -0.04
C GLY A 88 0.90 19.86 -1.02
N ILE A 89 0.63 19.75 -2.33
CA ILE A 89 1.58 19.99 -3.42
C ILE A 89 0.88 20.86 -4.45
N ASN A 90 1.54 21.94 -4.87
CA ASN A 90 1.01 22.83 -5.90
C ASN A 90 1.37 22.29 -7.30
N PRO A 91 0.39 22.20 -8.22
CA PRO A 91 0.65 21.86 -9.62
C PRO A 91 1.40 22.99 -10.34
N VAL A 92 2.36 22.61 -11.18
CA VAL A 92 3.08 23.48 -12.13
C VAL A 92 2.61 23.13 -13.53
N ASN A 93 2.18 24.13 -14.29
CA ASN A 93 1.61 23.96 -15.63
C ASN A 93 2.61 24.36 -16.72
N ASP A 94 2.79 23.49 -17.72
CA ASP A 94 3.63 23.76 -18.90
C ASP A 94 2.83 23.92 -20.20
N GLY A 95 1.51 24.08 -20.11
CA GLY A 95 0.58 24.23 -21.22
C GLY A 95 0.21 22.92 -21.93
N LYS A 96 1.00 21.85 -21.76
CA LYS A 96 0.67 20.49 -22.25
C LYS A 96 0.63 19.43 -21.15
N VAL A 97 1.40 19.64 -20.09
CA VAL A 97 1.53 18.71 -18.97
C VAL A 97 1.45 19.47 -17.66
N ILE A 98 1.01 18.79 -16.60
CA ILE A 98 1.01 19.28 -15.24
C ILE A 98 2.06 18.51 -14.46
N ARG A 99 2.94 19.22 -13.74
CA ARG A 99 3.99 18.64 -12.91
C ARG A 99 3.70 18.89 -11.43
N LEU A 100 3.76 17.84 -10.62
CA LEU A 100 3.72 17.94 -9.16
C LEU A 100 5.13 17.67 -8.63
N GLN A 101 5.72 18.69 -8.01
CA GLN A 101 7.04 18.58 -7.38
C GLN A 101 6.89 18.20 -5.92
N ILE A 102 7.40 17.04 -5.55
CA ILE A 102 7.33 16.57 -4.18
C ILE A 102 8.45 17.23 -3.37
N PRO A 103 8.12 17.98 -2.30
CA PRO A 103 9.12 18.62 -1.47
C PRO A 103 10.06 17.60 -0.81
N GLN A 104 11.27 18.03 -0.44
CA GLN A 104 12.18 17.15 0.28
C GLN A 104 11.57 16.83 1.64
N VAL A 105 11.54 15.55 1.99
CA VAL A 105 11.33 15.16 3.38
C VAL A 105 12.53 15.67 4.17
N THR A 106 12.27 16.48 5.19
CA THR A 106 13.28 16.91 6.15
C THR A 106 13.90 15.69 6.84
N GLU A 107 15.11 15.86 7.38
CA GLU A 107 15.79 14.77 8.10
C GLU A 107 14.96 14.27 9.29
N GLU A 108 14.30 15.19 10.00
CA GLU A 108 13.37 14.89 11.09
C GLU A 108 12.20 14.02 10.61
N ARG A 109 11.54 14.40 9.51
CA ARG A 109 10.44 13.63 8.95
C ARG A 109 10.89 12.26 8.45
N ARG A 110 12.09 12.15 7.90
CA ARG A 110 12.67 10.86 7.49
C ARG A 110 12.94 9.94 8.70
N LYS A 111 13.42 10.49 9.83
CA LYS A 111 13.60 9.74 11.08
C LYS A 111 12.27 9.23 11.63
N GLU A 112 11.22 10.06 11.60
CA GLU A 112 9.86 9.64 12.00
C GLU A 112 9.32 8.51 11.12
N LEU A 113 9.38 8.66 9.79
CA LEU A 113 8.92 7.65 8.85
C LEU A 113 9.67 6.32 9.04
N THR A 114 10.97 6.38 9.33
CA THR A 114 11.76 5.17 9.60
C THR A 114 11.27 4.44 10.85
N LYS A 115 10.88 5.17 11.90
CA LYS A 115 10.30 4.57 13.12
C LYS A 115 8.95 3.91 12.83
N VAL A 116 8.09 4.56 12.03
CA VAL A 116 6.80 4.00 11.62
C VAL A 116 7.00 2.71 10.84
N VAL A 117 7.86 2.72 9.82
CA VAL A 117 8.14 1.53 8.99
C VAL A 117 8.70 0.38 9.83
N LYS A 118 9.62 0.67 10.76
CA LYS A 118 10.16 -0.34 11.69
C LYS A 118 9.06 -0.95 12.55
N LYS A 119 8.13 -0.13 13.06
CA LYS A 119 7.00 -0.59 13.86
C LYS A 119 6.07 -1.51 13.05
N LEU A 120 5.64 -1.08 11.86
CA LEU A 120 4.79 -1.89 10.97
C LEU A 120 5.42 -3.26 10.66
N GLY A 121 6.73 -3.27 10.39
CA GLY A 121 7.47 -4.50 10.13
C GLY A 121 7.55 -5.42 11.35
N GLU A 122 7.72 -4.89 12.55
CA GLU A 122 7.75 -5.73 13.76
C GLU A 122 6.36 -6.24 14.14
N ASP A 123 5.33 -5.39 14.06
CA ASP A 123 3.93 -5.77 14.31
C ASP A 123 3.51 -6.93 13.38
N SER A 124 3.89 -6.86 12.10
CA SER A 124 3.64 -7.94 11.14
C SER A 124 4.40 -9.23 11.47
N LYS A 125 5.65 -9.15 11.92
CA LYS A 125 6.41 -10.33 12.35
C LYS A 125 5.81 -10.97 13.60
N VAL A 126 5.35 -10.15 14.56
CA VAL A 126 4.66 -10.63 15.76
C VAL A 126 3.36 -11.34 15.37
N ALA A 127 2.58 -10.77 14.44
CA ALA A 127 1.37 -11.42 13.93
C ALA A 127 1.65 -12.78 13.31
N VAL A 128 2.66 -12.90 12.44
CA VAL A 128 3.05 -14.20 11.84
C VAL A 128 3.52 -15.20 12.90
N ARG A 129 4.30 -14.76 13.90
CA ARG A 129 4.73 -15.63 15.02
C ARG A 129 3.55 -16.12 15.86
N ASN A 130 2.54 -15.28 16.08
CA ASN A 130 1.32 -15.65 16.79
C ASN A 130 0.49 -16.65 16.00
N LEU A 131 0.32 -16.46 14.69
CA LEU A 131 -0.35 -17.42 13.80
C LEU A 131 0.34 -18.80 13.83
N ARG A 132 1.67 -18.82 13.78
CA ARG A 132 2.44 -20.06 13.95
C ARG A 132 2.21 -20.69 15.32
N ARG A 133 2.21 -19.89 16.39
CA ARG A 133 1.95 -20.40 17.75
C ARG A 133 0.56 -21.02 17.87
N GLU A 134 -0.47 -20.36 17.33
CA GLU A 134 -1.84 -20.88 17.31
C GLU A 134 -1.95 -22.18 16.51
N ALA A 135 -1.26 -22.29 15.37
CA ALA A 135 -1.18 -23.52 14.61
C ALA A 135 -0.52 -24.65 15.43
N ASN A 136 0.63 -24.39 16.04
CA ASN A 136 1.34 -25.37 16.87
C ASN A 136 0.51 -25.80 18.09
N ASP A 137 -0.21 -24.86 18.73
CA ASP A 137 -1.10 -25.17 19.86
C ASP A 137 -2.31 -26.00 19.43
N LYS A 138 -2.80 -25.82 18.20
CA LYS A 138 -3.86 -26.68 17.62
C LYS A 138 -3.34 -28.10 17.34
N VAL A 139 -2.15 -28.26 16.75
CA VAL A 139 -1.53 -29.58 16.52
C VAL A 139 -1.41 -30.35 17.84
N LYS A 140 -0.87 -29.71 18.88
CA LYS A 140 -0.74 -30.31 20.23
C LYS A 140 -2.08 -30.68 20.87
N LYS A 141 -3.16 -29.97 20.55
CA LYS A 141 -4.51 -30.32 21.06
C LYS A 141 -5.06 -31.54 20.34
N LEU A 142 -4.83 -31.68 19.04
CA LEU A 142 -5.25 -32.85 18.27
C LEU A 142 -4.47 -34.11 18.65
N GLU A 143 -3.17 -33.98 18.92
CA GLU A 143 -2.33 -35.06 19.47
C GLU A 143 -2.93 -35.58 20.80
N LYS A 144 -3.27 -34.66 21.72
CA LYS A 144 -3.92 -35.03 22.99
C LYS A 144 -5.33 -35.60 22.83
N ALA A 145 -6.04 -35.25 21.77
CA ALA A 145 -7.34 -35.80 21.45
C ALA A 145 -7.26 -37.21 20.83
N GLY A 146 -6.06 -37.66 20.46
CA GLY A 146 -5.82 -38.96 19.81
C GLY A 146 -6.03 -38.94 18.30
N ASP A 147 -6.29 -37.77 17.71
CA ASP A 147 -6.49 -37.59 16.26
C ASP A 147 -5.15 -37.50 15.49
N PHE A 148 -4.02 -37.40 16.21
CA PHE A 148 -2.65 -37.32 15.69
C PHE A 148 -1.74 -38.26 16.47
N THR A 149 -0.86 -39.00 15.78
CA THR A 149 0.18 -39.80 16.44
C THR A 149 1.40 -38.94 16.82
N GLU A 150 2.23 -39.39 17.77
CA GLU A 150 3.45 -38.66 18.17
C GLU A 150 4.42 -38.42 17.00
N ASP A 151 4.45 -39.34 16.02
CA ASP A 151 5.31 -39.22 14.84
C ASP A 151 4.74 -38.20 13.83
N ASP A 152 3.42 -38.23 13.57
CA ASP A 152 2.74 -37.23 12.73
C ASP A 152 2.88 -35.80 13.31
N THR A 153 2.88 -35.69 14.64
CA THR A 153 3.02 -34.42 15.37
C THR A 153 4.44 -33.85 15.24
N LYS A 154 5.46 -34.71 15.24
CA LYS A 154 6.87 -34.29 15.02
C LYS A 154 7.15 -33.90 13.57
N GLU A 155 6.48 -34.53 12.61
CA GLU A 155 6.65 -34.21 11.19
C GLU A 155 5.95 -32.89 10.79
N THR A 156 4.88 -32.51 11.52
CA THR A 156 4.08 -31.31 11.23
C THR A 156 4.49 -30.03 12.00
N LEU A 157 5.29 -30.13 13.07
CA LEU A 157 5.75 -29.01 13.91
C LEU A 157 7.11 -28.42 13.48
#